data_AF-A0A7V1IEN2-F1
#
_entry.id   AF-A0A7V1IEN2-F1
#
_cell.length_a   1.000
_cell.length_b   1.000
_cell.length_c   1.000
_cell.angle_alpha   90.00
_cell.angle_beta   90.00
_cell.angle_gamma   90.00
#
_symmetry.space_group_name_H-M   'P 1'
#
loop_
_entity.id
_entity.type
_entity.pdbx_description
1 polymer ?
#
loop_
_entity_poly.entity_id
_entity_poly.type
_entity_poly.pdbx_seq_one_letter_code
_entity_poly.pdbx_strand_id
1 'polypeptide(L)'
;VLGVCVQEDASFFRPILEGLLEELLAGCPSTNTPSFTILDAYVGGGYGVADENLWRMILQAARASGLVLDPWYTAKAFSALVDRARLDMEAGFTQVFLHTGGGFALFAREDLASHLAGEPPSSPEPQ
;
A
#
# COMPACT_ATOMS: atom_id res chain seq x y z
N VAL A 1 -11.41 -1.24 10.18
CA VAL A 1 -10.62 -0.89 8.97
C VAL A 1 -9.22 -1.47 9.11
N LEU A 2 -8.59 -1.94 8.03
CA LEU A 2 -7.19 -2.36 8.07
C LEU A 2 -6.33 -1.34 7.31
N GLY A 3 -5.34 -0.77 8.00
CA GLY A 3 -4.31 0.08 7.43
C GLY A 3 -3.03 -0.71 7.20
N VAL A 4 -2.33 -0.39 6.12
CA VAL A 4 -1.02 -0.97 5.78
C VAL A 4 0.01 0.13 5.83
N CYS A 5 1.04 -0.05 6.65
CA CYS A 5 2.16 0.86 6.72
C CYS A 5 3.07 0.72 5.50
N VAL A 6 3.60 1.86 5.06
CA VAL A 6 4.42 1.96 3.84
C VAL A 6 5.82 2.49 4.11
N GLN A 7 6.04 3.05 5.31
CA GLN A 7 7.27 3.74 5.71
C GLN A 7 7.73 3.32 7.12
N GLU A 8 6.95 3.67 8.14
CA GLU A 8 7.25 3.33 9.55
C GLU A 8 6.38 2.17 10.05
N ASP A 9 6.69 1.63 11.22
CA ASP A 9 5.95 0.52 11.81
C ASP A 9 4.65 0.93 12.53
N ALA A 10 3.91 -0.06 13.02
CA ALA A 10 2.66 0.17 13.73
C ALA A 10 2.84 0.95 15.04
N SER A 11 4.00 0.86 15.70
CA SER A 11 4.27 1.57 16.95
C SER A 11 4.40 3.07 16.73
N PHE A 12 4.93 3.48 15.57
CA PHE A 12 4.97 4.88 15.15
C PHE A 12 3.58 5.44 14.85
N PHE A 13 2.78 4.73 14.05
CA PHE A 13 1.50 5.26 13.56
C PHE A 13 0.34 5.13 14.54
N ARG A 14 0.35 4.13 15.44
CA ARG A 14 -0.72 3.91 16.41
C ARG A 14 -1.08 5.16 17.23
N PRO A 15 -0.15 5.82 17.95
CA PRO A 15 -0.49 7.00 18.74
C PRO A 15 -1.00 8.17 17.88
N ILE A 16 -0.50 8.31 16.64
CA ILE A 16 -0.96 9.34 15.70
C ILE A 16 -2.42 9.09 15.32
N LEU A 17 -2.75 7.85 14.94
CA LEU A 17 -4.11 7.48 14.55
C LEU A 17 -5.09 7.57 15.72
N GLU A 18 -4.66 7.19 16.93
CA GLU A 18 -5.47 7.31 18.15
C GLU A 18 -5.77 8.78 18.46
N GLY A 19 -4.78 9.67 18.38
CA GLY A 19 -4.97 11.11 18.57
C GLY A 19 -5.89 11.74 17.53
N LEU A 20 -5.72 11.39 16.24
CA LEU A 20 -6.61 11.86 15.17
C LEU A 20 -8.05 11.35 15.34
N LEU A 21 -8.22 10.12 15.82
CA LEU A 21 -9.53 9.57 16.09
C LEU A 21 -10.22 10.27 17.26
N GLU A 22 -9.48 10.57 18.34
CA GLU A 22 -9.98 11.34 19.47
C GLU A 22 -10.44 12.74 19.02
N GLU A 23 -9.61 13.45 18.25
CA GLU A 23 -9.95 14.78 17.71
C GLU A 23 -11.19 14.73 16.80
N LEU A 24 -11.26 13.74 15.90
CA LEU A 24 -12.41 13.56 15.00
C LEU A 24 -13.70 13.28 15.78
N LEU A 25 -13.62 12.53 16.88
CA LEU A 25 -14.77 12.13 17.68
C LEU A 25 -15.20 13.16 18.72
N ALA A 26 -14.35 14.13 19.08
CA ALA A 26 -14.67 15.15 20.08
C ALA A 26 -15.95 15.96 19.74
N GLY A 27 -16.28 16.09 18.46
CA GLY A 27 -17.51 16.72 17.96
C GLY A 27 -18.64 15.74 17.59
N CYS A 28 -18.44 14.44 17.74
CA CYS A 28 -19.40 13.42 17.32
C CYS A 28 -20.31 12.97 18.47
N PRO A 29 -21.64 12.99 18.29
CA PRO A 29 -22.58 12.47 19.29
C PRO A 29 -22.61 10.93 19.35
N SER A 30 -21.86 10.24 18.49
CA SER A 30 -21.76 8.78 18.48
C SER A 30 -20.85 8.30 19.61
N THR A 31 -21.30 7.27 20.33
CA THR A 31 -20.50 6.57 21.35
C THR A 31 -19.70 5.40 20.78
N ASN A 32 -19.87 5.09 19.48
CA ASN A 32 -19.17 3.98 18.85
C ASN A 32 -17.80 4.46 18.33
N THR A 33 -16.74 3.99 18.99
CA THR A 33 -15.36 4.24 18.55
C THR A 33 -15.00 3.30 17.39
N PRO A 34 -14.70 3.83 16.20
CA PRO A 34 -14.21 3.01 15.08
C PRO A 34 -12.96 2.22 15.47
N SER A 35 -12.92 0.95 15.12
CA SER A 35 -11.73 0.11 15.31
C SER A 35 -10.88 0.04 14.04
N PHE A 36 -9.56 0.00 14.23
CA PHE A 36 -8.60 -0.19 13.16
C PHE A 36 -7.49 -1.18 13.53
N THR A 37 -6.95 -1.83 12.50
CA THR A 37 -5.77 -2.70 12.58
C THR A 37 -4.67 -2.08 11.72
N ILE A 38 -3.42 -2.18 12.17
CA ILE A 38 -2.25 -1.74 11.41
C ILE A 38 -1.43 -2.97 11.05
N LEU A 39 -1.09 -3.13 9.77
CA LEU A 39 -0.11 -4.09 9.29
C LEU A 39 1.16 -3.35 8.85
N ASP A 40 2.31 -3.72 9.40
CA ASP A 40 3.62 -3.13 9.11
C ASP A 40 4.60 -4.08 8.40
N ALA A 41 4.22 -5.35 8.22
CA ALA A 41 5.02 -6.35 7.51
C ALA A 41 5.29 -6.03 6.02
N TYR A 42 4.61 -5.03 5.44
CA TYR A 42 4.67 -4.68 4.01
C TYR A 42 5.50 -3.43 3.71
N VAL A 43 6.16 -2.85 4.72
CA VAL A 43 7.04 -1.68 4.54
C VAL A 43 8.20 -1.99 3.59
N GLY A 44 8.74 -3.22 3.61
CA GLY A 44 9.83 -3.65 2.74
C GLY A 44 11.14 -2.91 3.05
N GLY A 45 11.86 -2.47 2.01
CA GLY A 45 13.11 -1.69 2.13
C GLY A 45 12.94 -0.25 2.63
N GLY A 46 11.76 0.11 3.14
CA GLY A 46 11.44 1.47 3.58
C GLY A 46 10.76 2.31 2.50
N TYR A 47 10.62 3.61 2.78
CA TYR A 47 9.92 4.54 1.89
C TYR A 47 10.62 4.71 0.55
N GLY A 48 9.86 4.77 -0.54
CA GLY A 48 10.39 4.97 -1.88
C GLY A 48 11.05 3.73 -2.51
N VAL A 49 11.22 2.64 -1.75
CA VAL A 49 11.91 1.42 -2.21
C VAL A 49 10.91 0.36 -2.64
N ALA A 50 11.05 -0.13 -3.87
CA ALA A 50 10.30 -1.24 -4.43
C ALA A 50 11.25 -2.35 -4.87
N ASP A 51 11.03 -3.55 -4.36
CA ASP A 51 11.77 -4.74 -4.77
C ASP A 51 11.16 -5.38 -6.03
N GLU A 52 11.85 -6.38 -6.59
CA GLU A 52 11.41 -7.09 -7.78
C GLU A 52 10.03 -7.77 -7.62
N ASN A 53 9.68 -8.19 -6.40
CA ASN A 53 8.40 -8.84 -6.13
C ASN A 53 7.27 -7.81 -6.20
N LEU A 54 7.48 -6.63 -5.64
CA LEU A 54 6.53 -5.53 -5.70
C LEU A 54 6.33 -5.05 -7.15
N TRP A 55 7.40 -4.95 -7.93
CA TRP A 55 7.32 -4.66 -9.37
C TRP A 55 6.51 -5.69 -10.15
N ARG A 56 6.79 -6.97 -9.90
CA ARG A 56 6.05 -8.06 -10.54
C ARG A 56 4.56 -8.00 -10.19
N MET A 57 4.23 -7.68 -8.95
CA MET A 57 2.85 -7.51 -8.50
C MET A 57 2.18 -6.33 -9.22
N ILE A 58 2.83 -5.16 -9.31
CA ILE A 58 2.30 -3.98 -10.02
C ILE A 58 1.97 -4.33 -11.47
N LEU A 59 2.90 -4.99 -12.17
CA LEU A 59 2.70 -5.43 -13.55
C LEU A 59 1.56 -6.45 -13.69
N GLN A 60 1.45 -7.38 -12.75
CA GLN A 60 0.36 -8.36 -12.74
C GLN A 60 -1.00 -7.69 -12.53
N ALA A 61 -1.13 -6.78 -11.58
CA ALA A 61 -2.36 -6.03 -11.32
C ALA A 61 -2.77 -5.21 -12.55
N ALA A 62 -1.83 -4.48 -13.15
CA ALA A 62 -2.08 -3.71 -14.36
C ALA A 62 -2.52 -4.60 -15.54
N ARG A 63 -1.86 -5.74 -15.77
CA ARG A 63 -2.20 -6.65 -16.87
C ARG A 63 -3.53 -7.38 -16.66
N ALA A 64 -3.85 -7.74 -15.42
CA ALA A 64 -5.04 -8.54 -15.11
C ALA A 64 -6.33 -7.70 -15.08
N SER A 65 -6.28 -6.47 -14.59
CA SER A 65 -7.48 -5.66 -14.35
C SER A 65 -7.39 -4.21 -14.84
N GLY A 66 -6.25 -3.78 -15.38
CA GLY A 66 -6.00 -2.37 -15.70
C GLY A 66 -5.74 -1.50 -14.47
N LEU A 67 -5.54 -2.10 -13.28
CA LEU A 67 -5.29 -1.37 -12.05
C LEU A 67 -3.85 -0.87 -12.00
N VAL A 68 -3.66 0.44 -11.96
CA VAL A 68 -2.36 1.08 -11.92
C VAL A 68 -1.98 1.40 -10.47
N LEU A 69 -1.04 0.64 -9.93
CA LEU A 69 -0.55 0.80 -8.56
C LEU A 69 0.80 1.51 -8.55
N ASP A 70 0.96 2.46 -7.64
CA ASP A 70 2.23 3.14 -7.41
C ASP A 70 3.16 2.31 -6.51
N PRO A 71 4.48 2.34 -6.73
CA PRO A 71 5.43 1.50 -6.02
C PRO A 71 5.66 1.88 -4.56
N TRP A 72 5.23 3.06 -4.12
CA TRP A 72 5.56 3.60 -2.80
C TRP A 72 4.44 3.35 -1.79
N TYR A 73 3.19 3.44 -2.23
CA TYR A 73 2.01 3.38 -1.36
C TYR A 73 1.07 2.24 -1.75
N THR A 74 0.36 2.41 -2.87
CA THR A 74 -0.78 1.55 -3.21
C THR A 74 -0.35 0.14 -3.56
N ALA A 75 0.84 -0.06 -4.13
CA ALA A 75 1.35 -1.40 -4.36
C ALA A 75 1.58 -2.16 -3.05
N LYS A 76 2.19 -1.53 -2.03
CA LYS A 76 2.45 -2.18 -0.73
C LYS A 76 1.14 -2.56 -0.03
N ALA A 77 0.16 -1.65 -0.05
CA ALA A 77 -1.17 -1.92 0.49
C ALA A 77 -1.90 -3.04 -0.27
N PHE A 78 -1.77 -3.07 -1.60
CA PHE A 78 -2.39 -4.10 -2.43
C PHE A 78 -1.75 -5.48 -2.23
N SER A 79 -0.44 -5.55 -1.99
CA SER A 79 0.23 -6.81 -1.61
C SER A 79 -0.40 -7.42 -0.37
N ALA A 80 -0.71 -6.61 0.65
CA ALA A 80 -1.40 -7.09 1.84
C ALA A 80 -2.80 -7.62 1.55
N LEU A 81 -3.54 -6.97 0.65
CA LEU A 81 -4.84 -7.46 0.20
C LEU A 81 -4.72 -8.82 -0.50
N VAL A 82 -3.76 -8.98 -1.42
CA VAL A 82 -3.55 -10.24 -2.15
C VAL A 82 -3.19 -11.37 -1.20
N ASP A 83 -2.28 -11.14 -0.26
CA ASP A 83 -1.87 -12.15 0.72
C ASP A 83 -3.02 -12.52 1.66
N ARG A 84 -3.78 -11.52 2.12
CA ARG A 84 -4.97 -11.77 2.95
C ARG A 84 -6.07 -12.47 2.18
N ALA A 85 -6.31 -12.12 0.92
CA ALA A 85 -7.27 -12.82 0.09
C ALA A 85 -6.95 -14.31 0.00
N ARG A 86 -5.67 -14.69 -0.10
CA ARG A 86 -5.26 -16.10 -0.12
C ARG A 86 -5.54 -16.83 1.20
N LEU A 87 -5.40 -16.15 2.33
CA LEU A 87 -5.65 -16.71 3.67
C LEU A 87 -7.15 -16.77 4.01
N ASP A 88 -7.91 -15.77 3.56
CA ASP A 88 -9.31 -15.54 3.92
C ASP A 88 -10.29 -16.02 2.83
N MET A 89 -9.83 -16.78 1.81
CA MET A 89 -10.68 -17.26 0.69
C MET A 89 -11.92 -18.05 1.16
N GLU A 90 -11.87 -18.66 2.34
CA GLU A 90 -12.98 -19.45 2.89
C GLU A 90 -13.98 -18.61 3.71
N ALA A 91 -13.69 -17.34 3.98
CA ALA A 91 -14.47 -16.55 4.93
C ALA A 91 -15.75 -15.92 4.34
N GLY A 92 -15.95 -15.99 3.01
CA GLY A 92 -17.18 -15.50 2.36
C GLY A 92 -17.41 -13.98 2.43
N PHE A 93 -16.42 -13.19 2.86
CA PHE A 93 -16.51 -11.74 2.97
C PHE A 93 -16.01 -11.04 1.71
N THR A 94 -16.66 -9.92 1.35
CA THR A 94 -16.17 -9.03 0.28
C THR A 94 -15.11 -8.09 0.83
N GLN A 95 -13.93 -8.10 0.23
CA GLN A 95 -12.84 -7.19 0.58
C GLN A 95 -12.88 -5.97 -0.34
N VAL A 96 -12.85 -4.77 0.24
CA VAL A 96 -12.84 -3.50 -0.48
C VAL A 96 -11.46 -2.86 -0.35
N PHE A 97 -10.80 -2.67 -1.49
CA PHE A 97 -9.54 -1.94 -1.57
C PHE A 97 -9.78 -0.46 -1.82
N LEU A 98 -9.27 0.41 -0.94
CA LEU A 98 -9.30 1.86 -1.16
C LEU A 98 -8.03 2.29 -1.91
N HIS A 99 -8.17 2.46 -3.22
CA HIS A 99 -7.08 2.95 -4.07
C HIS A 99 -6.95 4.47 -3.95
N THR A 100 -6.00 4.95 -3.15
CA THR A 100 -5.82 6.39 -2.88
C THR A 100 -5.12 7.16 -4.00
N GLY A 101 -4.52 6.49 -4.99
CA GLY A 101 -3.93 7.11 -6.17
C GLY A 101 -2.44 6.84 -6.29
N GLY A 102 -1.63 7.85 -6.63
CA GLY A 102 -0.17 7.74 -6.67
C GLY A 102 0.43 7.34 -8.02
N GLY A 103 -0.37 6.93 -9.02
CA GLY A 103 0.13 6.41 -10.29
C GLY A 103 1.11 7.32 -11.04
N PHE A 104 1.09 8.63 -10.80
CA PHE A 104 2.11 9.55 -11.35
C PHE A 104 3.54 9.23 -10.91
N ALA A 105 3.73 8.57 -9.76
CA ALA A 105 5.05 8.15 -9.28
C ALA A 105 5.75 7.19 -10.26
N LEU A 106 5.00 6.46 -11.08
CA LEU A 106 5.56 5.58 -12.11
C LEU A 106 6.30 6.34 -13.21
N PHE A 107 6.04 7.63 -13.38
CA PHE A 107 6.73 8.49 -14.35
C PHE A 107 7.81 9.37 -13.69
N ALA A 108 8.00 9.28 -12.38
CA ALA A 108 8.90 10.16 -11.64
C ALA A 108 10.38 9.78 -11.79
N ARG A 109 10.69 8.56 -12.24
CA ARG A 109 12.06 8.15 -12.58
C ARG A 109 12.08 7.26 -13.82
N GLU A 110 13.13 7.39 -14.63
CA GLU A 110 13.32 6.62 -15.86
C GLU A 110 13.40 5.11 -15.61
N ASP A 111 14.02 4.68 -14.51
CA ASP A 111 14.14 3.27 -14.15
C ASP A 111 12.78 2.60 -13.86
N LEU A 112 11.80 3.36 -13.36
CA LEU A 112 10.44 2.88 -13.11
C LEU A 112 9.68 2.68 -14.43
N ALA A 113 9.87 3.59 -15.39
CA ALA A 113 9.28 3.49 -16.72
C ALA A 113 9.84 2.28 -17.49
N SER A 114 11.15 2.01 -17.39
CA SER A 114 11.77 0.83 -18.02
C SER A 114 11.21 -0.49 -17.48
N HIS A 115 10.94 -0.59 -16.17
CA HIS A 115 10.27 -1.78 -15.60
C HIS A 115 8.88 -2.01 -16.21
N LEU A 116 8.13 -0.94 -16.49
CA LEU A 116 6.82 -1.02 -17.13
C LEU A 116 6.92 -1.42 -18.61
N ALA A 117 7.98 -0.95 -19.30
CA ALA A 117 8.25 -1.29 -20.70
C ALA A 117 8.76 -2.74 -20.87
N GLY A 118 9.11 -3.44 -19.78
CA GLY A 118 9.71 -4.77 -19.85
C GLY A 118 11.19 -4.75 -20.23
N GLU A 119 11.83 -3.58 -20.09
CA GLU A 119 13.26 -3.40 -20.30
C GLU A 119 14.03 -3.79 -19.03
N PRO A 120 15.25 -4.35 -19.15
CA PRO A 120 16.07 -4.64 -18.00
C PRO A 120 16.34 -3.35 -17.20
N PRO A 121 16.38 -3.41 -15.86
CA PRO A 121 16.63 -2.24 -15.03
C PRO A 121 17.93 -1.56 -15.46
N SER A 122 17.85 -0.27 -15.80
CA SER A 122 19.03 0.56 -15.93
C SER A 122 19.76 0.61 -14.59
N SER A 123 21.08 0.59 -14.61
CA SER A 123 21.88 0.67 -13.38
C SER A 123 21.48 1.92 -12.60
N PRO A 124 21.30 1.85 -11.27
CA PRO A 124 20.85 3.01 -10.50
C PRO A 124 21.85 4.15 -10.67
N GLU A 125 21.35 5.34 -11.00
CA GLU A 125 22.18 6.55 -10.95
C GLU A 125 22.65 6.79 -9.50
N PRO A 126 23.92 7.18 -9.30
CA PRO A 126 24.40 7.55 -7.97
C PRO A 126 23.61 8.76 -7.45
N GLN A 127 23.16 8.70 -6.19
CA GLN A 127 22.58 9.83 -5.47
C GLN A 127 23.63 10.89 -5.14
#